data_AF-A0A0C1QDT6-F1
#
_entry.id   AF-A0A0C1QDT6-F1
#
_cell.length_a   1.000
_cell.length_b   1.000
_cell.length_c   1.000
_cell.angle_alpha   90.00
_cell.angle_beta   90.00
_cell.angle_gamma   90.00
#
_symmetry.space_group_name_H-M   'P 1'
#
loop_
_entity.id
_entity.type
_entity.pdbx_description
1 polymer ?
#
loop_
_entity_poly.entity_id
_entity_poly.type
_entity_poly.pdbx_seq_one_letter_code
_entity_poly.pdbx_strand_id
1 'polypeptide(L)'
;MQSKILNQQIDNLSDLAFGSKSRKSTEQVTIVAALILSAASFATTYMGLNEFTANATLAALISFGMQGMMFTSSMLIADFLAENRLHKGFLSIYLITMATSVFFSFISLYSVIYQGEERQKREDIYFNTKVNEIKGNIKNDLNGTTPKGVDDYEKWKLGILDEANNLREKTESHKNKLLSEINNTRTKAILEEEKGSYVLDRNGNAIHTGSGYGYRTQQFELKLAELESKNKQLDSELQKQALALDTLKNHMIQFELEMSDMTLLTLLSNQCSIATKNSPNCSVSDLQVYQYIKQAKKASEDFNEACGFEGDISKNEAMKLMIKCISFSNITEEKKQSYTDELNETYINNNENTHKFITSMQGIINQDLLAFSALAIAIFIDFLILLCAFIRAKPTSFLNIENDDLDDMKEVAMECVLSCDHSALNTDSQNIARLKTILRILKFSLDISEKGYCGYILVSEVDEYTLHKELGLFFSLKLARPLKNKTIIGFRTRAILWMCSQIVAESRSDESKENVKHDTNIFTQFGRSA
;
A
#
# COMPACT_ATOMS: atom_id res chain seq x y z
N MET A 1 -65.26 -40.82 -17.37
CA MET A 1 -65.41 -39.70 -16.41
C MET A 1 -64.51 -39.89 -15.19
N GLN A 2 -64.45 -41.09 -14.61
CA GLN A 2 -63.56 -41.40 -13.47
C GLN A 2 -62.05 -41.27 -13.78
N SER A 3 -61.55 -41.64 -14.97
CA SER A 3 -60.11 -41.47 -15.29
C SER A 3 -59.67 -40.01 -15.45
N LYS A 4 -60.57 -39.10 -15.81
CA LYS A 4 -60.29 -37.64 -15.82
C LYS A 4 -60.16 -37.07 -14.42
N ILE A 5 -61.00 -37.53 -13.48
CA ILE A 5 -60.93 -37.10 -12.08
C ILE A 5 -59.64 -37.64 -11.44
N LEU A 6 -59.29 -38.90 -11.73
CA LEU A 6 -58.06 -39.53 -11.24
C LEU A 6 -56.80 -38.85 -11.81
N ASN A 7 -56.76 -38.55 -13.11
CA ASN A 7 -55.64 -37.83 -13.71
C ASN A 7 -55.51 -36.41 -13.15
N GLN A 8 -56.61 -35.70 -12.91
CA GLN A 8 -56.58 -34.38 -12.30
C GLN A 8 -56.11 -34.42 -10.84
N GLN A 9 -56.46 -35.46 -10.08
CA GLN A 9 -55.96 -35.67 -8.72
C GLN A 9 -54.48 -36.06 -8.71
N ILE A 10 -54.02 -36.86 -9.67
CA ILE A 10 -52.62 -37.25 -9.82
C ILE A 10 -51.75 -36.07 -10.29
N ASP A 11 -52.25 -35.23 -11.20
CA ASP A 11 -51.55 -34.02 -11.61
C ASP A 11 -51.43 -33.06 -10.43
N ASN A 12 -52.48 -32.90 -9.63
CA ASN A 12 -52.43 -32.16 -8.36
C ASN A 12 -51.44 -32.78 -7.36
N LEU A 13 -51.39 -34.12 -7.24
CA LEU A 13 -50.43 -34.84 -6.39
C LEU A 13 -48.99 -34.71 -6.90
N SER A 14 -48.79 -34.65 -8.21
CA SER A 14 -47.46 -34.42 -8.82
C SER A 14 -47.01 -32.98 -8.62
N ASP A 15 -47.92 -32.00 -8.72
CA ASP A 15 -47.64 -30.60 -8.39
C ASP A 15 -47.44 -30.38 -6.89
N LEU A 16 -48.05 -31.20 -6.03
CA LEU A 16 -47.82 -31.19 -4.58
C LEU A 16 -46.50 -31.91 -4.21
N ALA A 17 -46.19 -33.05 -4.84
CA ALA A 17 -44.97 -33.82 -4.61
C ALA A 17 -43.71 -33.18 -5.23
N PHE A 18 -43.85 -32.43 -6.33
CA PHE A 18 -42.78 -31.63 -6.96
C PHE A 18 -42.83 -30.15 -6.57
N GLY A 19 -43.46 -29.85 -5.45
CA GLY A 19 -43.37 -28.56 -4.80
C GLY A 19 -44.59 -27.69 -5.04
N SER A 20 -45.33 -27.46 -3.94
CA SER A 20 -46.25 -26.34 -3.75
C SER A 20 -45.85 -25.14 -4.60
N LYS A 21 -46.82 -24.47 -5.23
CA LYS A 21 -46.61 -23.24 -6.03
C LYS A 21 -45.71 -22.20 -5.33
N SER A 22 -45.74 -22.18 -3.98
CA SER A 22 -44.82 -21.39 -3.15
C SER A 22 -43.35 -21.84 -3.26
N ARG A 23 -43.08 -23.15 -3.28
CA ARG A 23 -41.73 -23.73 -3.44
C ARG A 23 -41.13 -23.42 -4.82
N LYS A 24 -41.89 -23.60 -5.92
CA LYS A 24 -41.43 -23.21 -7.27
C LYS A 24 -41.11 -21.70 -7.35
N SER A 25 -41.87 -20.87 -6.65
CA SER A 25 -41.60 -19.44 -6.55
C SER A 25 -40.29 -19.14 -5.81
N THR A 26 -40.01 -19.82 -4.68
CA THR A 26 -38.76 -19.59 -3.94
C THR A 26 -37.51 -19.96 -4.73
N GLU A 27 -37.55 -21.06 -5.49
CA GLU A 27 -36.41 -21.49 -6.32
C GLU A 27 -36.15 -20.51 -7.47
N GLN A 28 -37.22 -20.04 -8.12
CA GLN A 28 -37.08 -19.02 -9.17
C GLN A 28 -36.50 -17.72 -8.62
N VAL A 29 -36.96 -17.29 -7.44
CA VAL A 29 -36.44 -16.08 -6.79
C VAL A 29 -34.96 -16.22 -6.42
N THR A 30 -34.51 -17.36 -5.90
CA THR A 30 -33.10 -17.55 -5.54
C THR A 30 -32.19 -17.63 -6.77
N ILE A 31 -32.64 -18.27 -7.86
CA ILE A 31 -31.90 -18.30 -9.12
C ILE A 31 -31.78 -16.88 -9.71
N VAL A 32 -32.88 -16.13 -9.74
CA VAL A 32 -32.86 -14.74 -10.23
C VAL A 32 -31.97 -13.87 -9.36
N ALA A 33 -32.03 -14.01 -8.04
CA ALA A 33 -31.15 -13.29 -7.12
C ALA A 33 -29.67 -13.62 -7.36
N ALA A 34 -29.33 -14.90 -7.52
CA ALA A 34 -27.97 -15.34 -7.82
C ALA A 34 -27.46 -14.79 -9.17
N LEU A 35 -28.33 -14.73 -10.19
CA LEU A 35 -27.99 -14.12 -11.48
C LEU A 35 -27.75 -12.61 -11.37
N ILE A 36 -28.58 -11.90 -10.61
CA ILE A 36 -28.40 -10.46 -10.37
C ILE A 36 -27.10 -10.20 -9.59
N LEU A 37 -26.82 -10.98 -8.55
CA LEU A 37 -25.58 -10.89 -7.77
C LEU A 37 -24.35 -11.21 -8.63
N SER A 38 -24.41 -12.24 -9.48
CA SER A 38 -23.32 -12.57 -10.41
C SER A 38 -23.12 -11.47 -11.46
N ALA A 39 -24.18 -10.82 -11.95
CA ALA A 39 -24.07 -9.66 -12.82
C ALA A 39 -23.44 -8.44 -12.12
N ALA A 40 -23.79 -8.21 -10.85
CA ALA A 40 -23.17 -7.16 -10.03
C ALA A 40 -21.68 -7.43 -9.80
N SER A 41 -21.32 -8.66 -9.40
CA SER A 41 -19.94 -9.09 -9.22
C SER A 41 -19.15 -9.07 -10.53
N PHE A 42 -19.78 -9.41 -11.66
CA PHE A 42 -19.21 -9.26 -12.99
C PHE A 42 -18.85 -7.81 -13.28
N ALA A 43 -19.76 -6.86 -13.01
CA ALA A 43 -19.52 -5.44 -13.29
C ALA A 43 -18.35 -4.89 -12.47
N THR A 44 -18.28 -5.20 -11.17
CA THR A 44 -17.17 -4.75 -10.29
C THR A 44 -15.84 -5.41 -10.66
N THR A 45 -15.86 -6.70 -10.98
CA THR A 45 -14.66 -7.44 -11.42
C THR A 45 -14.15 -6.89 -12.76
N TYR A 46 -15.06 -6.63 -13.70
CA TYR A 46 -14.74 -6.07 -15.00
C TYR A 46 -14.10 -4.69 -14.90
N MET A 47 -14.70 -3.79 -14.10
CA MET A 47 -14.16 -2.45 -13.89
C MET A 47 -12.75 -2.51 -13.29
N GLY A 48 -12.53 -3.37 -12.28
CA GLY A 48 -11.22 -3.55 -11.68
C GLY A 48 -10.18 -4.15 -12.64
N LEU A 49 -10.58 -5.15 -13.43
CA LEU A 49 -9.68 -5.85 -14.36
C LEU A 49 -9.34 -5.01 -15.61
N ASN A 50 -10.26 -4.16 -16.06
CA ASN A 50 -10.07 -3.27 -17.21
C ASN A 50 -8.93 -2.24 -16.96
N GLU A 51 -8.56 -2.00 -15.71
CA GLU A 51 -7.40 -1.15 -15.38
C GLU A 51 -6.07 -1.84 -15.63
N PHE A 52 -6.02 -3.16 -15.51
CA PHE A 52 -4.81 -3.97 -15.72
C PHE A 52 -4.65 -4.44 -17.17
N THR A 53 -5.72 -4.37 -17.96
CA THR A 53 -5.76 -4.91 -19.31
C THR A 53 -5.98 -3.79 -20.31
N ALA A 54 -5.07 -3.65 -21.29
CA ALA A 54 -5.21 -2.62 -22.33
C ALA A 54 -6.43 -2.85 -23.25
N ASN A 55 -7.07 -4.02 -23.20
CA ASN A 55 -8.19 -4.39 -24.04
C ASN A 55 -9.42 -4.76 -23.19
N ALA A 56 -10.42 -3.86 -23.21
CA ALA A 56 -11.69 -4.04 -22.52
C ALA A 56 -12.41 -5.36 -22.88
N THR A 57 -12.25 -5.85 -24.11
CA THR A 57 -12.87 -7.11 -24.54
C THR A 57 -12.27 -8.31 -23.82
N LEU A 58 -10.95 -8.29 -23.62
CA LEU A 58 -10.23 -9.34 -22.90
C LEU A 58 -10.63 -9.33 -21.41
N ALA A 59 -10.74 -8.14 -20.81
CA ALA A 59 -11.23 -7.98 -19.44
C ALA A 59 -12.63 -8.60 -19.29
N ALA A 60 -13.56 -8.25 -20.18
CA ALA A 60 -14.93 -8.76 -20.15
C ALA A 60 -14.98 -10.29 -20.29
N LEU A 61 -14.17 -10.88 -21.18
CA LEU A 61 -14.14 -12.32 -21.39
C LEU A 61 -13.58 -13.05 -20.17
N ILE A 62 -12.52 -12.53 -19.55
CA ILE A 62 -11.94 -13.09 -18.32
C ILE A 62 -12.95 -12.98 -17.17
N SER A 63 -13.56 -11.81 -16.96
CA SER A 63 -14.57 -11.62 -15.91
C SER A 63 -15.77 -12.55 -16.12
N PHE A 64 -16.20 -12.78 -17.36
CA PHE A 64 -17.29 -13.70 -17.67
C PHE A 64 -16.90 -15.14 -17.34
N GLY A 65 -15.68 -15.55 -17.68
CA GLY A 65 -15.14 -16.86 -17.32
C GLY A 65 -15.06 -17.08 -15.81
N MET A 66 -14.57 -16.09 -15.06
CA MET A 66 -14.50 -16.14 -13.59
C MET A 66 -15.89 -16.28 -12.96
N GLN A 67 -16.85 -15.46 -13.38
CA GLN A 67 -18.21 -15.47 -12.83
C GLN A 67 -18.98 -16.73 -13.21
N GLY A 68 -18.83 -17.21 -14.45
CA GLY A 68 -19.40 -18.47 -14.91
C GLY A 68 -18.86 -19.67 -14.12
N MET A 69 -17.55 -19.74 -13.88
CA MET A 69 -16.94 -20.78 -13.07
C MET A 69 -17.36 -20.69 -11.59
N MET A 70 -17.44 -19.49 -11.02
CA MET A 70 -17.87 -19.29 -9.64
C MET A 70 -19.35 -19.68 -9.45
N PHE A 71 -20.23 -19.26 -10.35
CA PHE A 71 -21.65 -19.62 -10.33
C PHE A 71 -21.85 -21.14 -10.48
N THR A 72 -21.22 -21.77 -11.49
CA THR A 72 -21.35 -23.21 -11.70
C THR A 72 -20.78 -24.03 -10.54
N SER A 73 -19.60 -23.67 -10.03
CA SER A 73 -19.00 -24.35 -8.88
C SER A 73 -19.83 -24.17 -7.61
N SER A 74 -20.43 -23.00 -7.37
CA SER A 74 -21.33 -22.76 -6.23
C SER A 74 -22.55 -23.69 -6.25
N MET A 75 -23.20 -23.83 -7.41
CA MET A 75 -24.35 -24.73 -7.59
C MET A 75 -23.97 -26.19 -7.36
N LEU A 76 -22.83 -26.63 -7.93
CA LEU A 76 -22.32 -27.99 -7.72
C LEU A 76 -21.99 -28.25 -6.24
N ILE A 77 -21.30 -27.32 -5.56
CA ILE A 77 -20.98 -27.44 -4.13
C ILE A 77 -22.26 -27.61 -3.32
N ALA A 78 -23.29 -26.84 -3.64
CA ALA A 78 -24.56 -26.90 -2.94
C ALA A 78 -25.25 -28.26 -3.13
N ASP A 79 -25.33 -28.77 -4.36
CA ASP A 79 -25.90 -30.10 -4.66
C ASP A 79 -25.14 -31.22 -3.92
N PHE A 80 -23.80 -31.15 -3.95
CA PHE A 80 -22.94 -32.09 -3.25
C PHE A 80 -23.10 -32.04 -1.72
N LEU A 81 -23.32 -30.86 -1.16
CA LEU A 81 -23.57 -30.70 0.27
C LEU A 81 -24.93 -31.28 0.66
N ALA A 82 -25.96 -31.12 -0.18
CA ALA A 82 -27.28 -31.73 0.02
C ALA A 82 -27.22 -33.27 0.01
N GLU A 83 -26.26 -33.86 -0.70
CA GLU A 83 -25.97 -35.31 -0.68
C GLU A 83 -25.01 -35.73 0.45
N ASN A 84 -24.59 -34.80 1.31
CA ASN A 84 -23.61 -35.01 2.38
C ASN A 84 -22.25 -35.51 1.86
N ARG A 85 -21.86 -35.07 0.65
CA ARG A 85 -20.63 -35.45 -0.06
C ARG A 85 -19.85 -34.22 -0.50
N LEU A 86 -19.09 -33.60 0.39
CA LEU A 86 -18.31 -32.42 0.01
C LEU A 86 -17.14 -32.78 -0.91
N HIS A 87 -17.23 -32.41 -2.19
CA HIS A 87 -16.17 -32.63 -3.16
C HIS A 87 -15.15 -31.48 -3.11
N LYS A 88 -13.97 -31.76 -2.53
CA LYS A 88 -12.91 -30.75 -2.29
C LYS A 88 -12.48 -30.00 -3.56
N GLY A 89 -12.49 -30.66 -4.73
CA GLY A 89 -12.09 -30.04 -5.99
C GLY A 89 -12.95 -28.84 -6.39
N PHE A 90 -14.28 -28.94 -6.25
CA PHE A 90 -15.17 -27.82 -6.60
C PHE A 90 -15.05 -26.68 -5.60
N LEU A 91 -14.86 -26.99 -4.30
CA LEU A 91 -14.58 -25.99 -3.28
C LEU A 91 -13.28 -25.22 -3.58
N SER A 92 -12.21 -25.90 -3.99
CA SER A 92 -10.96 -25.23 -4.37
C SER A 92 -11.11 -24.32 -5.58
N ILE A 93 -11.83 -24.76 -6.62
CA ILE A 93 -12.13 -23.92 -7.80
C ILE A 93 -12.93 -22.68 -7.39
N TYR A 94 -13.95 -22.85 -6.55
CA TYR A 94 -14.75 -21.75 -6.03
C TYR A 94 -13.90 -20.77 -5.23
N LEU A 95 -13.04 -21.23 -4.30
CA LEU A 95 -12.21 -20.35 -3.49
C LEU A 95 -11.18 -19.56 -4.30
N ILE A 96 -10.56 -20.18 -5.31
CA ILE A 96 -9.60 -19.50 -6.21
C ILE A 96 -10.32 -18.43 -7.05
N THR A 97 -11.47 -18.79 -7.64
CA THR A 97 -12.27 -17.85 -8.45
C THR A 97 -12.84 -16.71 -7.61
N MET A 98 -13.35 -17.01 -6.42
CA MET A 98 -13.79 -16.02 -5.43
C MET A 98 -12.65 -15.08 -5.02
N ALA A 99 -11.48 -15.60 -4.63
CA ALA A 99 -10.35 -14.75 -4.23
C ALA A 99 -9.91 -13.80 -5.34
N THR A 100 -9.92 -14.27 -6.58
CA THR A 100 -9.56 -13.45 -7.76
C THR A 100 -10.64 -12.42 -8.08
N SER A 101 -11.92 -12.78 -7.99
CA SER A 101 -13.07 -11.88 -8.17
C SER A 101 -13.09 -10.78 -7.10
N VAL A 102 -12.95 -11.16 -5.82
CA VAL A 102 -12.85 -10.24 -4.68
C VAL A 102 -11.71 -9.25 -4.86
N PHE A 103 -10.55 -9.70 -5.33
CA PHE A 103 -9.40 -8.84 -5.54
C PHE A 103 -9.68 -7.71 -6.54
N PHE A 104 -10.19 -8.04 -7.74
CA PHE A 104 -10.49 -7.02 -8.74
C PHE A 104 -11.69 -6.15 -8.35
N SER A 105 -12.71 -6.76 -7.75
CA SER A 105 -13.87 -6.03 -7.22
C SER A 105 -13.47 -5.06 -6.12
N PHE A 106 -12.55 -5.43 -5.23
CA PHE A 106 -12.00 -4.57 -4.18
C PHE A 106 -11.32 -3.34 -4.78
N ILE A 107 -10.44 -3.51 -5.78
CA ILE A 107 -9.74 -2.39 -6.43
C ILE A 107 -10.74 -1.42 -7.05
N SER A 108 -11.73 -1.95 -7.78
CA SER A 108 -12.78 -1.14 -8.38
C SER A 108 -13.58 -0.38 -7.32
N LEU A 109 -14.11 -1.09 -6.32
CA LEU A 109 -15.00 -0.53 -5.32
C LEU A 109 -14.28 0.48 -4.43
N TYR A 110 -13.03 0.19 -4.06
CA TYR A 110 -12.17 1.11 -3.34
C TYR A 110 -11.95 2.38 -4.18
N SER A 111 -11.64 2.26 -5.47
CA SER A 111 -11.46 3.45 -6.32
C SER A 111 -12.72 4.31 -6.38
N VAL A 112 -13.92 3.72 -6.44
CA VAL A 112 -15.19 4.46 -6.50
C VAL A 112 -15.52 5.11 -5.15
N ILE A 113 -15.37 4.39 -4.05
CA ILE A 113 -15.65 4.91 -2.69
C ILE A 113 -14.64 6.00 -2.31
N TYR A 114 -13.40 5.87 -2.77
CA TYR A 114 -12.27 6.70 -2.36
C TYR A 114 -12.00 7.90 -3.30
N GLN A 115 -12.68 8.02 -4.45
CA GLN A 115 -12.49 9.08 -5.45
C GLN A 115 -13.07 10.47 -5.10
N GLY A 116 -13.35 10.78 -3.83
CA GLY A 116 -13.82 12.11 -3.44
C GLY A 116 -12.74 13.20 -3.54
N GLU A 117 -13.12 14.45 -3.83
CA GLU A 117 -12.26 15.65 -3.67
C GLU A 117 -11.56 15.70 -2.30
N GLU A 118 -12.18 15.10 -1.28
CA GLU A 118 -11.59 15.00 0.06
C GLU A 118 -10.29 14.20 0.10
N ARG A 119 -10.09 13.25 -0.82
CA ARG A 119 -8.86 12.48 -0.91
C ARG A 119 -7.71 13.34 -1.42
N GLN A 120 -7.89 14.02 -2.56
CA GLN A 120 -6.87 14.96 -3.06
C GLN A 120 -6.50 15.95 -1.97
N LYS A 121 -7.50 16.50 -1.24
CA LYS A 121 -7.24 17.38 -0.10
C LYS A 121 -6.47 16.71 1.03
N ARG A 122 -6.81 15.48 1.45
CA ARG A 122 -6.08 14.76 2.53
C ARG A 122 -4.68 14.34 2.11
N GLU A 123 -4.49 13.89 0.88
CA GLU A 123 -3.19 13.54 0.32
C GLU A 123 -2.32 14.78 0.15
N ASP A 124 -2.89 15.91 -0.27
CA ASP A 124 -2.20 17.20 -0.32
C ASP A 124 -1.79 17.64 1.09
N ILE A 125 -2.69 17.54 2.08
CA ILE A 125 -2.38 17.86 3.47
C ILE A 125 -1.28 16.93 4.02
N TYR A 126 -1.37 15.62 3.79
CA TYR A 126 -0.38 14.65 4.25
C TYR A 126 0.98 14.88 3.58
N PHE A 127 1.00 15.03 2.25
CA PHE A 127 2.19 15.34 1.48
C PHE A 127 2.84 16.63 1.98
N ASN A 128 2.07 17.71 2.11
CA ASN A 128 2.57 18.98 2.61
C ASN A 128 3.08 18.87 4.06
N THR A 129 2.40 18.10 4.91
CA THR A 129 2.85 17.87 6.30
C THR A 129 4.17 17.12 6.33
N LYS A 130 4.32 16.04 5.54
CA LYS A 130 5.53 15.23 5.49
C LYS A 130 6.71 15.99 4.86
N VAL A 131 6.45 16.74 3.80
CA VAL A 131 7.41 17.66 3.19
C VAL A 131 7.88 18.71 4.19
N ASN A 132 6.97 19.30 4.96
CA ASN A 132 7.31 20.28 5.99
C ASN A 132 8.09 19.67 7.14
N GLU A 133 7.81 18.41 7.52
CA GLU A 133 8.59 17.65 8.50
C GLU A 133 10.03 17.44 8.01
N ILE A 134 10.21 16.94 6.78
CA ILE A 134 11.54 16.72 6.18
C ILE A 134 12.29 18.05 6.05
N LYS A 135 11.61 19.13 5.63
CA LYS A 135 12.18 20.49 5.60
C LYS A 135 12.62 20.94 6.99
N GLY A 136 11.83 20.68 8.02
CA GLY A 136 12.16 20.97 9.42
C GLY A 136 13.38 20.19 9.90
N ASN A 137 13.45 18.90 9.58
CA ASN A 137 14.58 18.03 9.93
C ASN A 137 15.88 18.46 9.22
N ILE A 138 15.81 18.77 7.93
CA ILE A 138 16.94 19.34 7.17
C ILE A 138 17.39 20.66 7.80
N LYS A 139 16.46 21.56 8.15
CA LYS A 139 16.79 22.84 8.79
C LYS A 139 17.44 22.64 10.16
N ASN A 140 16.97 21.68 10.96
CA ASN A 140 17.53 21.37 12.27
C ASN A 140 18.92 20.73 12.15
N ASP A 141 19.13 19.84 11.19
CA ASP A 141 20.44 19.25 10.91
C ASP A 141 21.45 20.31 10.41
N LEU A 142 20.99 21.25 9.58
CA LEU A 142 21.78 22.40 9.13
C LEU A 142 22.10 23.39 10.26
N ASN A 143 21.17 23.61 11.20
CA ASN A 143 21.37 24.50 12.35
C ASN A 143 22.23 23.86 13.46
N GLY A 144 22.18 22.53 13.59
CA GLY A 144 23.04 21.76 14.51
C GLY A 144 24.50 21.70 14.04
N THR A 145 24.73 21.91 12.75
CA THR A 145 26.02 22.37 12.22
C THR A 145 26.10 23.88 12.31
N THR A 146 26.36 24.44 13.49
CA THR A 146 27.04 25.74 13.53
C THR A 146 28.24 25.60 12.59
N PRO A 147 28.41 26.51 11.61
CA PRO A 147 29.49 26.34 10.65
C PRO A 147 30.77 26.28 11.47
N LYS A 148 31.51 25.17 11.38
CA LYS A 148 32.90 25.11 11.85
C LYS A 148 33.69 26.36 11.43
N GLY A 149 33.28 26.99 10.32
CA GLY A 149 33.77 28.27 9.83
C GLY A 149 33.62 29.50 10.73
N VAL A 150 32.65 29.59 11.66
CA VAL A 150 32.53 30.78 12.54
C VAL A 150 33.57 30.73 13.65
N ASP A 151 33.74 29.57 14.29
CA ASP A 151 34.80 29.36 15.28
C ASP A 151 36.20 29.39 14.64
N ASP A 152 36.33 28.90 13.40
CA ASP A 152 37.59 28.98 12.64
C ASP A 152 37.89 30.41 12.15
N TYR A 153 36.87 31.22 11.83
CA TYR A 153 37.05 32.62 11.46
C TYR A 153 37.48 33.49 12.65
N GLU A 154 36.84 33.33 13.82
CA GLU A 154 37.27 34.05 15.03
C GLU A 154 38.69 33.64 15.45
N LYS A 155 39.05 32.36 15.36
CA LYS A 155 40.43 31.91 15.60
C LYS A 155 41.43 32.53 14.61
N TRP A 156 41.08 32.58 13.32
CA TRP A 156 41.93 33.18 12.28
C TRP A 156 42.10 34.69 12.49
N LYS A 157 41.01 35.41 12.78
CA LYS A 157 41.00 36.84 13.12
C LYS A 157 41.89 37.14 14.32
N LEU A 158 41.77 36.35 15.39
CA LEU A 158 42.63 36.47 16.56
C LEU A 158 44.11 36.19 16.22
N GLY A 159 44.38 35.20 15.37
CA GLY A 159 45.74 34.87 14.92
C GLY A 159 46.43 36.00 14.15
N ILE A 160 45.72 36.66 13.22
CA ILE A 160 46.28 37.79 12.45
C ILE A 160 46.54 38.99 13.36
N LEU A 161 45.63 39.29 14.28
CA LEU A 161 45.81 40.39 15.23
C LEU A 161 47.02 40.15 16.15
N ASP A 162 47.23 38.91 16.60
CA ASP A 162 48.38 38.54 17.43
C ASP A 162 49.70 38.66 16.67
N GLU A 163 49.78 38.17 15.43
CA GLU A 163 50.98 38.28 14.60
C GLU A 163 51.34 39.75 14.29
N ALA A 164 50.34 40.58 13.99
CA ALA A 164 50.55 42.00 13.72
C ALA A 164 51.01 42.78 14.97
N ASN A 165 50.48 42.45 16.15
CA ASN A 165 50.94 43.03 17.41
C ASN A 165 52.39 42.60 17.74
N ASN A 166 52.74 41.34 17.52
CA ASN A 166 54.10 40.81 17.74
C ASN A 166 55.13 41.52 16.84
N LEU A 167 54.79 41.77 15.56
CA LEU A 167 55.64 42.55 14.66
C LEU A 167 55.87 43.98 15.17
N ARG A 168 54.80 44.63 15.65
CA ARG A 168 54.90 45.98 16.23
C ARG A 168 55.79 46.00 17.47
N GLU A 169 55.63 45.06 18.39
CA GLU A 169 56.45 44.94 19.60
C GLU A 169 57.93 44.72 19.26
N LYS A 170 58.25 43.92 18.24
CA LYS A 170 59.63 43.74 17.76
C LYS A 170 60.21 45.04 17.21
N THR A 171 59.46 45.79 16.42
CA THR A 171 59.91 47.09 15.88
C THR A 171 60.13 48.12 16.99
N GLU A 172 59.20 48.22 17.95
CA GLU A 172 59.33 49.12 19.12
C GLU A 172 60.55 48.73 19.99
N SER A 173 60.79 47.44 20.20
CA SER A 173 61.98 46.93 20.89
C SER A 173 63.27 47.32 20.18
N HIS A 174 63.31 47.23 18.85
CA HIS A 174 64.47 47.66 18.06
C HIS A 174 64.72 49.17 18.18
N LYS A 175 63.65 49.98 18.15
CA LYS A 175 63.72 51.43 18.35
C LYS A 175 64.29 51.78 19.73
N ASN A 176 63.82 51.13 20.78
CA ASN A 176 64.31 51.38 22.14
C ASN A 176 65.80 51.05 22.29
N LYS A 177 66.29 49.99 21.64
CA LYS A 177 67.73 49.68 21.57
C LYS A 177 68.52 50.77 20.84
N LEU A 178 68.01 51.25 19.71
CA LEU A 178 68.65 52.31 18.93
C LEU A 178 68.72 53.63 19.70
N LEU A 179 67.64 54.02 20.39
CA LEU A 179 67.63 55.22 21.25
C LEU A 179 68.64 55.14 22.39
N SER A 180 68.80 53.96 22.99
CA SER A 180 69.85 53.72 23.98
C SER A 180 71.26 53.90 23.39
N GLU A 181 71.50 53.41 22.16
CA GLU A 181 72.78 53.60 21.47
C GLU A 181 73.04 55.06 21.11
N ILE A 182 72.02 55.80 20.66
CA ILE A 182 72.11 57.25 20.38
C ILE A 182 72.51 57.98 21.66
N ASN A 183 71.82 57.72 22.77
CA ASN A 183 72.11 58.38 24.05
C ASN A 183 73.53 58.06 24.54
N ASN A 184 73.96 56.80 24.45
CA ASN A 184 75.32 56.40 24.82
C ASN A 184 76.38 57.07 23.92
N THR A 185 76.12 57.14 22.61
CA THR A 185 77.01 57.80 21.65
C THR A 185 77.10 59.30 21.90
N ARG A 186 75.98 59.96 22.21
CA ARG A 186 75.93 61.38 22.60
C ARG A 186 76.72 61.65 23.88
N THR A 187 76.55 60.83 24.91
CA THR A 187 77.34 60.97 26.15
C THR A 187 78.83 60.80 25.89
N LYS A 188 79.24 59.86 25.04
CA LYS A 188 80.66 59.70 24.64
C LYS A 188 81.19 60.89 23.85
N ALA A 189 80.38 61.47 22.96
CA ALA A 189 80.75 62.65 22.19
C ALA A 189 81.02 63.85 23.12
N ILE A 190 80.12 64.10 24.08
CA ILE A 190 80.26 65.18 25.08
C ILE A 190 81.54 64.99 25.90
N LEU A 191 81.81 63.77 26.38
CA LEU A 191 83.02 63.47 27.15
C LEU A 191 84.32 63.66 26.36
N GLU A 192 84.31 63.43 25.04
CA GLU A 192 85.48 63.66 24.19
C GLU A 192 85.61 65.13 23.76
N GLU A 193 84.50 65.85 23.64
CA GLU A 193 84.48 67.30 23.42
C GLU A 193 85.12 68.07 24.59
N GLU A 194 84.80 67.66 25.82
CA GLU A 194 85.36 68.22 27.05
C GLU A 194 86.87 67.99 27.19
N LYS A 195 87.42 66.89 26.62
CA LYS A 195 88.85 66.55 26.73
C LYS A 195 89.77 67.33 25.79
N GLY A 196 89.24 67.95 24.73
CA GLY A 196 90.05 68.55 23.67
C GLY A 196 90.83 67.50 22.84
N SER A 197 91.50 67.93 21.78
CA SER A 197 92.32 67.04 20.95
C SER A 197 93.66 67.65 20.61
N TYR A 198 94.58 66.85 20.09
CA TYR A 198 95.85 67.33 19.54
C TYR A 198 95.85 67.07 18.05
N VAL A 199 96.01 68.13 17.26
CA VAL A 199 96.15 68.03 15.80
C VAL A 199 97.58 68.43 15.44
N LEU A 200 98.23 67.67 14.56
CA LEU A 200 99.56 68.01 14.08
C LEU A 200 99.46 69.18 13.10
N ASP A 201 100.27 70.23 13.32
CA ASP A 201 100.42 71.31 12.36
C ASP A 201 101.16 70.85 11.09
N ARG A 202 101.31 71.74 10.10
CA ARG A 202 102.04 71.44 8.85
C ARG A 202 103.51 71.06 9.07
N ASN A 203 104.05 71.30 10.26
CA ASN A 203 105.44 71.01 10.63
C ASN A 203 105.55 69.75 11.52
N GLY A 204 104.44 69.07 11.82
CA GLY A 204 104.40 67.88 12.67
C GLY A 204 104.36 68.17 14.18
N ASN A 205 104.10 69.40 14.62
CA ASN A 205 103.96 69.73 16.04
C ASN A 205 102.51 69.53 16.49
N ALA A 206 102.32 68.88 17.64
CA ALA A 206 101.00 68.71 18.24
C ALA A 206 100.47 70.05 18.79
N ILE A 207 99.48 70.63 18.14
CA ILE A 207 98.73 71.79 18.63
C ILE A 207 97.48 71.27 19.34
N HIS A 208 97.32 71.64 20.61
CA HIS A 208 96.09 71.38 21.34
C HIS A 208 94.97 72.20 20.71
N THR A 209 94.01 71.53 20.09
CA THR A 209 92.79 72.16 19.63
C THR A 209 91.89 72.37 20.85
N GLY A 210 91.32 73.58 20.97
CA GLY A 210 90.32 73.85 22.01
C GLY A 210 89.16 72.86 21.97
N SER A 211 88.40 72.78 23.08
CA SER A 211 87.17 71.99 23.15
C SER A 211 86.32 72.19 21.90
N GLY A 212 85.90 71.08 21.26
CA GLY A 212 85.06 71.12 20.06
C GLY A 212 85.73 70.77 18.72
N TYR A 213 87.07 70.64 18.62
CA TYR A 213 87.73 70.37 17.33
C TYR A 213 88.69 69.17 17.39
N GLY A 214 88.15 67.94 17.37
CA GLY A 214 88.94 66.71 17.31
C GLY A 214 88.42 65.72 16.26
N TYR A 215 89.34 64.99 15.61
CA TYR A 215 88.99 63.93 14.64
C TYR A 215 88.03 62.88 15.24
N ARG A 216 88.18 62.56 16.54
CA ARG A 216 87.27 61.63 17.24
C ARG A 216 85.88 62.20 17.44
N THR A 217 85.77 63.49 17.74
CA THR A 217 84.48 64.19 17.85
C THR A 217 83.73 64.13 16.52
N GLN A 218 84.41 64.38 15.40
CA GLN A 218 83.82 64.24 14.06
C GLN A 218 83.34 62.81 13.77
N GLN A 219 84.06 61.78 14.23
CA GLN A 219 83.61 60.38 14.09
C GLN A 219 82.34 60.09 14.90
N PHE A 220 82.20 60.66 16.10
CA PHE A 220 80.99 60.55 16.88
C PHE A 220 79.82 61.32 16.26
N GLU A 221 80.05 62.51 15.70
CA GLU A 221 79.03 63.28 14.98
C GLU A 221 78.54 62.53 13.75
N LEU A 222 79.44 61.94 12.95
CA LEU A 222 79.07 61.11 11.79
C LEU A 222 78.27 59.88 12.23
N LYS A 223 78.70 59.20 13.29
CA LYS A 223 77.94 58.05 13.84
C LYS A 223 76.58 58.48 14.41
N LEU A 224 76.50 59.63 15.07
CA LEU A 224 75.25 60.17 15.60
C LEU A 224 74.28 60.51 14.46
N ALA A 225 74.77 61.16 13.39
CA ALA A 225 73.97 61.45 12.20
C ALA A 225 73.46 60.18 11.51
N GLU A 226 74.28 59.12 11.45
CA GLU A 226 73.86 57.81 10.93
C GLU A 226 72.77 57.18 11.80
N LEU A 227 72.95 57.17 13.13
CA LEU A 227 71.97 56.59 14.06
C LEU A 227 70.66 57.40 14.08
N GLU A 228 70.71 58.73 14.03
CA GLU A 228 69.53 59.59 13.94
C GLU A 228 68.79 59.40 12.61
N SER A 229 69.51 59.18 11.51
CA SER A 229 68.93 58.83 10.22
C SER A 229 68.19 57.47 10.28
N LYS A 230 68.82 56.46 10.89
CA LYS A 230 68.18 55.14 11.13
C LYS A 230 66.94 55.26 12.02
N ASN A 231 66.98 56.11 13.06
CA ASN A 231 65.83 56.33 13.94
C ASN A 231 64.66 56.97 13.18
N LYS A 232 64.93 57.97 12.32
CA LYS A 232 63.89 58.57 11.46
C LYS A 232 63.29 57.57 10.48
N GLN A 233 64.11 56.67 9.90
CA GLN A 233 63.60 55.60 9.04
C GLN A 233 62.68 54.65 9.81
N LEU A 234 63.09 54.24 11.01
CA LEU A 234 62.31 53.34 11.86
C LEU A 234 61.01 53.99 12.36
N ASP A 235 61.01 55.29 12.65
CA ASP A 235 59.80 56.06 12.96
C ASP A 235 58.82 56.06 11.79
N SER A 236 59.33 56.26 10.57
CA SER A 236 58.50 56.20 9.37
C SER A 236 57.93 54.78 9.12
N GLU A 237 58.68 53.74 9.50
CA GLU A 237 58.24 52.35 9.40
C GLU A 237 57.17 52.00 10.44
N LEU A 238 57.36 52.41 11.70
CA LEU A 238 56.34 52.28 12.75
C LEU A 238 55.05 53.01 12.38
N GLN A 239 55.15 54.21 11.81
CA GLN A 239 53.97 54.96 11.37
C GLN A 239 53.24 54.24 10.23
N LYS A 240 53.97 53.64 9.28
CA LYS A 240 53.38 52.81 8.22
C LYS A 240 52.73 51.54 8.77
N GLN A 241 53.37 50.85 9.72
CA GLN A 241 52.82 49.66 10.37
C GLN A 241 51.55 49.99 11.18
N ALA A 242 51.54 51.11 11.91
CA ALA A 242 50.38 51.57 12.64
C ALA A 242 49.21 51.92 11.71
N LEU A 243 49.48 52.63 10.60
CA LEU A 243 48.48 52.93 9.58
C LEU A 243 47.94 51.66 8.93
N ALA A 244 48.80 50.68 8.63
CA ALA A 244 48.41 49.40 8.06
C ALA A 244 47.53 48.59 9.03
N LEU A 245 47.87 48.58 10.32
CA LEU A 245 47.07 47.91 11.36
C LEU A 245 45.70 48.57 11.55
N ASP A 246 45.64 49.89 11.55
CA ASP A 246 44.37 50.64 11.67
C ASP A 246 43.50 50.44 10.42
N THR A 247 44.13 50.43 9.25
CA THR A 247 43.48 50.09 7.99
C THR A 247 42.94 48.66 8.03
N LEU A 248 43.73 47.68 8.49
CA LEU A 248 43.31 46.29 8.64
C LEU A 248 42.09 46.18 9.58
N LYS A 249 42.15 46.82 10.76
CA LYS A 249 41.02 46.83 11.71
C LYS A 249 39.78 47.44 11.11
N ASN A 250 39.90 48.56 10.40
CA ASN A 250 38.78 49.22 9.74
C ASN A 250 38.19 48.37 8.60
N HIS A 251 39.03 47.63 7.86
CA HIS A 251 38.55 46.67 6.87
C HIS A 251 37.86 45.46 7.51
N MET A 252 38.34 44.98 8.66
CA MET A 252 37.70 43.88 9.40
C MET A 252 36.35 44.32 9.99
N ILE A 253 36.25 45.56 10.50
CA ILE A 253 34.99 46.13 11.00
C ILE A 253 34.01 46.38 9.84
N GLN A 254 34.48 46.92 8.71
CA GLN A 254 33.66 47.04 7.50
C GLN A 254 33.19 45.66 7.02
N PHE A 255 34.06 44.67 7.00
CA PHE A 255 33.71 43.30 6.63
C PHE A 255 32.67 42.67 7.59
N GLU A 256 32.74 42.95 8.90
CA GLU A 256 31.74 42.51 9.88
C GLU A 256 30.38 43.21 9.68
N LEU A 257 30.38 44.50 9.36
CA LEU A 257 29.17 45.27 9.03
C LEU A 257 28.57 44.83 7.68
N GLU A 258 29.42 44.50 6.71
CA GLU A 258 29.03 44.04 5.37
C GLU A 258 28.60 42.57 5.35
N MET A 259 29.05 41.73 6.29
CA MET A 259 28.48 40.39 6.51
C MET A 259 27.06 40.45 7.11
N SER A 260 26.69 41.55 7.76
CA SER A 260 25.31 41.75 8.24
C SER A 260 24.36 42.27 7.17
N ASP A 261 24.87 42.92 6.11
CA ASP A 261 24.07 43.42 4.99
C ASP A 261 24.55 42.84 3.65
N MET A 262 23.79 41.84 3.19
CA MET A 262 23.93 40.99 1.99
C MET A 262 23.89 41.74 0.63
N THR A 263 24.56 42.90 0.49
CA THR A 263 24.47 43.78 -0.70
C THR A 263 25.82 44.21 -1.29
N LEU A 264 26.96 43.96 -0.64
CA LEU A 264 28.27 44.48 -1.09
C LEU A 264 29.06 43.56 -2.05
N LEU A 265 28.63 42.32 -2.25
CA LEU A 265 29.28 41.39 -3.21
C LEU A 265 29.13 41.82 -4.69
N THR A 266 28.19 42.72 -4.99
CA THR A 266 28.06 43.38 -6.30
C THR A 266 29.15 44.44 -6.52
N LEU A 267 29.69 45.00 -5.43
CA LEU A 267 30.70 46.07 -5.46
C LEU A 267 32.13 45.49 -5.56
N LEU A 268 32.40 44.37 -4.88
CA LEU A 268 33.71 43.69 -4.92
C LEU A 268 33.99 42.99 -6.26
N SER A 269 32.96 42.51 -6.96
CA SER A 269 33.06 42.04 -8.36
C SER A 269 33.62 43.11 -9.30
N ASN A 270 33.27 44.37 -9.07
CA ASN A 270 33.71 45.48 -9.91
C ASN A 270 35.12 45.97 -9.53
N GLN A 271 35.51 45.95 -8.26
CA GLN A 271 36.85 46.43 -7.85
C GLN A 271 37.99 45.45 -8.15
N CYS A 272 37.75 44.13 -8.16
CA CYS A 272 38.79 43.16 -8.52
C CYS A 272 39.17 43.21 -10.01
N SER A 273 38.23 43.60 -10.89
CA SER A 273 38.50 43.89 -12.31
C SER A 273 39.39 45.12 -12.52
N ILE A 274 39.43 46.02 -11.53
CA ILE A 274 40.22 47.27 -11.56
C ILE A 274 41.61 47.03 -10.96
N ALA A 275 41.74 46.19 -9.93
CA ALA A 275 43.01 45.89 -9.26
C ALA A 275 43.99 45.06 -10.11
N THR A 276 43.48 44.17 -10.98
CA THR A 276 44.31 43.34 -11.89
C THR A 276 45.04 44.13 -12.97
N LYS A 277 44.74 45.43 -13.15
CA LYS A 277 45.47 46.30 -14.07
C LYS A 277 46.71 46.97 -13.47
N ASN A 278 46.85 47.06 -12.14
CA ASN A 278 47.84 47.95 -11.51
C ASN A 278 48.72 47.34 -10.41
N SER A 279 48.60 46.06 -10.02
CA SER A 279 49.54 45.44 -9.07
C SER A 279 49.70 43.92 -9.29
N PRO A 280 50.92 43.40 -9.52
CA PRO A 280 51.13 41.99 -9.88
C PRO A 280 51.29 41.01 -8.70
N ASN A 281 51.12 41.42 -7.44
CA ASN A 281 51.35 40.55 -6.28
C ASN A 281 50.09 40.35 -5.40
N CYS A 282 49.02 39.81 -5.98
CA CYS A 282 48.01 39.10 -5.19
C CYS A 282 48.49 37.65 -5.00
N SER A 283 48.74 37.24 -3.75
CA SER A 283 49.19 35.89 -3.44
C SER A 283 48.09 34.88 -3.76
N VAL A 284 48.52 33.70 -4.21
CA VAL A 284 47.66 32.60 -4.68
C VAL A 284 46.68 32.08 -3.60
N SER A 285 46.94 32.37 -2.32
CA SER A 285 46.06 32.03 -1.19
C SER A 285 44.75 32.82 -1.20
N ASP A 286 44.78 34.11 -1.57
CA ASP A 286 43.59 34.96 -1.54
C ASP A 286 42.63 34.61 -2.69
N LEU A 287 43.18 34.12 -3.81
CA LEU A 287 42.40 33.64 -4.94
C LEU A 287 41.66 32.32 -4.62
N GLN A 288 42.26 31.46 -3.80
CA GLN A 288 41.63 30.20 -3.35
C GLN A 288 40.49 30.47 -2.37
N VAL A 289 40.69 31.39 -1.43
CA VAL A 289 39.62 31.83 -0.50
C VAL A 289 38.48 32.49 -1.27
N TYR A 290 38.78 33.34 -2.27
CA TYR A 290 37.77 33.94 -3.14
C TYR A 290 37.01 32.90 -3.98
N GLN A 291 37.69 31.90 -4.53
CA GLN A 291 37.04 30.81 -5.26
C GLN A 291 36.17 29.95 -4.34
N TYR A 292 36.60 29.70 -3.11
CA TYR A 292 35.82 28.95 -2.13
C TYR A 292 34.57 29.71 -1.68
N ILE A 293 34.70 31.02 -1.39
CA ILE A 293 33.57 31.90 -1.05
C ILE A 293 32.60 32.03 -2.23
N LYS A 294 33.10 32.14 -3.47
CA LYS A 294 32.28 32.17 -4.68
C LYS A 294 31.52 30.87 -4.91
N GLN A 295 32.16 29.72 -4.64
CA GLN A 295 31.53 28.40 -4.73
C GLN A 295 30.50 28.19 -3.61
N ALA A 296 30.81 28.61 -2.38
CA ALA A 296 29.89 28.53 -1.25
C ALA A 296 28.68 29.47 -1.40
N LYS A 297 28.90 30.70 -1.90
CA LYS A 297 27.83 31.65 -2.20
C LYS A 297 26.94 31.16 -3.34
N LYS A 298 27.53 30.69 -4.45
CA LYS A 298 26.76 30.11 -5.55
C LYS A 298 25.97 28.89 -5.09
N ALA A 299 26.57 28.01 -4.27
CA ALA A 299 25.86 26.88 -3.69
C ALA A 299 24.73 27.31 -2.75
N SER A 300 24.90 28.38 -1.97
CA SER A 300 23.87 28.93 -1.09
C SER A 300 22.75 29.67 -1.83
N GLU A 301 23.06 30.39 -2.91
CA GLU A 301 22.09 31.06 -3.78
C GLU A 301 21.33 30.02 -4.60
N ASP A 302 22.02 29.05 -5.21
CA ASP A 302 21.39 27.91 -5.90
C ASP A 302 20.53 27.08 -4.93
N PHE A 303 20.91 26.98 -3.64
CA PHE A 303 20.12 26.32 -2.60
C PHE A 303 18.90 27.16 -2.19
N ASN A 304 19.03 28.46 -1.94
CA ASN A 304 17.90 29.31 -1.56
C ASN A 304 16.91 29.52 -2.72
N GLU A 305 17.39 29.61 -3.96
CA GLU A 305 16.56 29.66 -5.16
C GLU A 305 15.88 28.31 -5.44
N ALA A 306 16.57 27.18 -5.17
CA ALA A 306 15.97 25.85 -5.33
C ALA A 306 15.02 25.45 -4.18
N CYS A 307 15.22 25.97 -2.96
CA CYS A 307 14.50 25.54 -1.75
C CYS A 307 13.55 26.61 -1.17
N GLY A 308 13.56 27.83 -1.73
CA GLY A 308 12.65 28.93 -1.42
C GLY A 308 11.30 28.75 -2.10
N PHE A 309 10.43 27.95 -1.49
CA PHE A 309 9.06 27.73 -1.96
C PHE A 309 8.17 28.94 -1.67
N GLU A 310 8.00 29.85 -2.63
CA GLU A 310 6.91 30.83 -2.66
C GLU A 310 6.10 30.66 -3.95
N GLY A 311 4.95 29.96 -3.86
CA GLY A 311 3.99 29.77 -4.98
C GLY A 311 3.33 28.39 -5.01
N ASP A 312 2.21 28.28 -5.73
CA ASP A 312 1.55 27.00 -6.07
C ASP A 312 2.41 26.25 -7.11
N ILE A 313 3.38 25.47 -6.63
CA ILE A 313 4.23 24.63 -7.46
C ILE A 313 3.57 23.25 -7.61
N SER A 314 3.59 22.68 -8.82
CA SER A 314 3.06 21.32 -9.04
C SER A 314 3.81 20.29 -8.20
N LYS A 315 3.12 19.25 -7.69
CA LYS A 315 3.74 18.19 -6.86
C LYS A 315 5.02 17.61 -7.47
N ASN A 316 5.03 17.41 -8.78
CA ASN A 316 6.17 16.86 -9.51
C ASN A 316 7.38 17.81 -9.54
N GLU A 317 7.14 19.12 -9.63
CA GLU A 317 8.21 20.12 -9.58
C GLU A 317 8.73 20.30 -8.16
N ALA A 318 7.84 20.31 -7.15
CA ALA A 318 8.23 20.38 -5.74
C ALA A 318 9.12 19.20 -5.33
N MET A 319 8.79 18.00 -5.81
CA MET A 319 9.60 16.79 -5.63
C MET A 319 11.01 16.92 -6.23
N LYS A 320 11.09 17.31 -7.51
CA LYS A 320 12.38 17.49 -8.21
C LYS A 320 13.24 18.54 -7.53
N LEU A 321 12.63 19.64 -7.06
CA LEU A 321 13.31 20.68 -6.30
C LEU A 321 13.82 20.15 -4.96
N MET A 322 13.03 19.38 -4.21
CA MET A 322 13.48 18.81 -2.94
C MET A 322 14.62 17.79 -3.08
N ILE A 323 14.58 16.91 -4.08
CA ILE A 323 15.70 15.98 -4.35
C ILE A 323 16.96 16.80 -4.67
N LYS A 324 16.82 17.86 -5.46
CA LYS A 324 17.91 18.77 -5.79
C LYS A 324 18.44 19.48 -4.52
N CYS A 325 17.56 19.96 -3.64
CA CYS A 325 17.90 20.55 -2.34
C CYS A 325 18.68 19.57 -1.44
N ILE A 326 18.23 18.32 -1.33
CA ILE A 326 18.91 17.28 -0.54
C ILE A 326 20.31 17.02 -1.10
N SER A 327 20.45 16.95 -2.43
CA SER A 327 21.74 16.73 -3.08
C SER A 327 22.76 17.83 -2.80
N PHE A 328 22.31 19.10 -2.73
CA PHE A 328 23.15 20.26 -2.46
C PHE A 328 23.40 20.52 -0.96
N SER A 329 22.63 19.90 -0.08
CA SER A 329 22.82 20.06 1.36
C SER A 329 24.15 19.45 1.83
N ASN A 330 24.79 20.04 2.84
CA ASN A 330 26.05 19.55 3.41
C ASN A 330 25.85 18.42 4.45
N ILE A 331 24.75 17.68 4.30
CA ILE A 331 24.37 16.56 5.18
C ILE A 331 25.20 15.32 4.81
N THR A 332 25.41 14.38 5.73
CA THR A 332 26.10 13.11 5.44
C THR A 332 25.37 12.32 4.34
N GLU A 333 26.13 11.64 3.47
CA GLU A 333 25.55 10.87 2.34
C GLU A 333 24.54 9.80 2.80
N GLU A 334 24.76 9.18 3.95
CA GLU A 334 23.82 8.21 4.56
C GLU A 334 22.45 8.85 4.85
N LYS A 335 22.43 10.06 5.41
CA LYS A 335 21.19 10.81 5.69
C LYS A 335 20.56 11.36 4.41
N LYS A 336 21.36 11.80 3.43
CA LYS A 336 20.84 12.20 2.10
C LYS A 336 20.08 11.06 1.43
N GLN A 337 20.64 9.85 1.50
CA GLN A 337 20.00 8.67 0.93
C GLN A 337 18.72 8.32 1.68
N SER A 338 18.74 8.34 3.02
CA SER A 338 17.53 8.15 3.84
C SER A 338 16.41 9.14 3.50
N TYR A 339 16.70 10.44 3.36
CA TYR A 339 15.68 11.43 3.00
C TYR A 339 15.21 11.29 1.56
N THR A 340 16.09 10.89 0.63
CA THR A 340 15.73 10.66 -0.77
C THR A 340 14.81 9.45 -0.89
N ASP A 341 15.08 8.38 -0.14
CA ASP A 341 14.27 7.18 -0.09
C ASP A 341 12.89 7.47 0.53
N GLU A 342 12.83 8.21 1.65
CA GLU A 342 11.57 8.64 2.28
C GLU A 342 10.74 9.57 1.37
N LEU A 343 11.40 10.49 0.64
CA LEU A 343 10.73 11.33 -0.36
C LEU A 343 10.16 10.47 -1.50
N ASN A 344 10.99 9.60 -2.07
CA ASN A 344 10.61 8.75 -3.20
C ASN A 344 9.46 7.83 -2.84
N GLU A 345 9.46 7.25 -1.64
CA GLU A 345 8.35 6.47 -1.13
C GLU A 345 7.07 7.33 -1.02
N THR A 346 7.18 8.52 -0.43
CA THR A 346 6.05 9.45 -0.30
C THR A 346 5.49 9.88 -1.66
N TYR A 347 6.33 10.03 -2.68
CA TYR A 347 5.93 10.45 -4.03
C TYR A 347 5.36 9.33 -4.87
N ILE A 348 5.99 8.15 -4.85
CA ILE A 348 5.46 6.96 -5.53
C ILE A 348 4.06 6.65 -5.01
N ASN A 349 3.80 6.90 -3.74
CA ASN A 349 2.49 6.68 -3.13
C ASN A 349 1.45 7.75 -3.49
N ASN A 350 1.86 8.96 -3.86
CA ASN A 350 0.98 10.12 -4.08
C ASN A 350 0.85 10.55 -5.56
N ASN A 351 1.49 9.86 -6.50
CA ASN A 351 1.41 10.23 -7.90
C ASN A 351 0.02 9.86 -8.45
N GLU A 352 -0.61 10.76 -9.21
CA GLU A 352 -1.91 10.49 -9.84
C GLU A 352 -1.83 9.33 -10.85
N ASN A 353 -0.62 9.03 -11.33
CA ASN A 353 -0.34 7.91 -12.23
C ASN A 353 0.01 6.60 -11.52
N THR A 354 -0.03 6.56 -10.18
CA THR A 354 0.23 5.32 -9.45
C THR A 354 -0.86 4.31 -9.77
N HIS A 355 -0.47 3.08 -10.08
CA HIS A 355 -1.43 2.03 -10.39
C HIS A 355 -2.40 1.86 -9.21
N LYS A 356 -3.71 1.92 -9.45
CA LYS A 356 -4.76 1.86 -8.41
C LYS A 356 -4.61 0.69 -7.43
N PHE A 357 -4.01 -0.39 -7.91
CA PHE A 357 -3.56 -1.52 -7.08
C PHE A 357 -2.70 -1.09 -5.88
N ILE A 358 -1.64 -0.33 -6.10
CA ILE A 358 -0.69 0.09 -5.05
C ILE A 358 -1.44 0.93 -4.02
N THR A 359 -2.24 1.88 -4.49
CA THR A 359 -3.08 2.70 -3.61
C THR A 359 -4.04 1.84 -2.77
N SER A 360 -4.74 0.89 -3.39
CA SER A 360 -5.69 0.03 -2.68
C SER A 360 -5.01 -0.86 -1.62
N MET A 361 -3.82 -1.39 -1.93
CA MET A 361 -3.04 -2.16 -0.97
C MET A 361 -2.50 -1.29 0.17
N GLN A 362 -2.08 -0.07 -0.14
CA GLN A 362 -1.62 0.86 0.88
C GLN A 362 -2.76 1.28 1.82
N GLY A 363 -3.99 1.42 1.32
CA GLY A 363 -5.16 1.60 2.17
C GLY A 363 -5.35 0.46 3.19
N ILE A 364 -5.10 -0.79 2.78
CA ILE A 364 -5.12 -1.94 3.71
C ILE A 364 -3.98 -1.87 4.72
N ILE A 365 -2.76 -1.57 4.26
CA ILE A 365 -1.56 -1.47 5.13
C ILE A 365 -1.73 -0.36 6.18
N ASN A 366 -2.30 0.77 5.78
CA ASN A 366 -2.58 1.92 6.64
C ASN A 366 -3.77 1.71 7.58
N GLN A 367 -4.43 0.56 7.49
CA GLN A 367 -5.63 0.20 8.25
C GLN A 367 -6.82 1.14 8.00
N ASP A 368 -6.96 1.66 6.78
CA ASP A 368 -8.09 2.52 6.43
C ASP A 368 -9.41 1.73 6.51
N LEU A 369 -10.34 2.20 7.35
CA LEU A 369 -11.65 1.59 7.53
C LEU A 369 -12.42 1.46 6.20
N LEU A 370 -12.22 2.40 5.28
CA LEU A 370 -12.82 2.41 3.94
C LEU A 370 -12.28 1.31 3.03
N ALA A 371 -10.98 0.99 3.15
CA ALA A 371 -10.39 -0.13 2.41
C ALA A 371 -10.98 -1.46 2.91
N PHE A 372 -11.06 -1.63 4.23
CA PHE A 372 -11.67 -2.82 4.81
C PHE A 372 -13.16 -2.96 4.51
N SER A 373 -13.92 -1.86 4.51
CA SER A 373 -15.34 -1.92 4.15
C SER A 373 -15.54 -2.30 2.68
N ALA A 374 -14.70 -1.77 1.78
CA ALA A 374 -14.74 -2.14 0.38
C ALA A 374 -14.41 -3.63 0.14
N LEU A 375 -13.37 -4.13 0.84
CA LEU A 375 -13.00 -5.54 0.80
C LEU A 375 -14.12 -6.43 1.37
N ALA A 376 -14.72 -6.04 2.49
CA ALA A 376 -15.82 -6.77 3.11
C ALA A 376 -17.05 -6.85 2.18
N ILE A 377 -17.39 -5.75 1.50
CA ILE A 377 -18.49 -5.73 0.51
C ILE A 377 -18.19 -6.69 -0.64
N ALA A 378 -16.96 -6.68 -1.19
CA ALA A 378 -16.57 -7.57 -2.27
C ALA A 378 -16.67 -9.06 -1.85
N ILE A 379 -16.17 -9.41 -0.67
CA ILE A 379 -16.29 -10.77 -0.10
C ILE A 379 -17.77 -11.14 0.09
N PHE A 380 -18.58 -10.21 0.58
CA PHE A 380 -19.98 -10.45 0.88
C PHE A 380 -20.81 -10.72 -0.39
N ILE A 381 -20.57 -9.99 -1.48
CA ILE A 381 -21.26 -10.22 -2.77
C ILE A 381 -20.99 -11.63 -3.28
N ASP A 382 -19.73 -12.06 -3.31
CA ASP A 382 -19.38 -13.39 -3.81
C ASP A 382 -19.88 -14.50 -2.88
N PHE A 383 -19.82 -14.28 -1.55
CA PHE A 383 -20.40 -15.20 -0.58
C PHE A 383 -21.92 -15.35 -0.71
N LEU A 384 -22.65 -14.27 -1.03
CA LEU A 384 -24.09 -14.34 -1.25
C LEU A 384 -24.46 -15.21 -2.45
N ILE A 385 -23.62 -15.27 -3.49
CA ILE A 385 -23.83 -16.18 -4.64
C ILE A 385 -23.81 -17.63 -4.17
N LEU A 386 -22.84 -18.00 -3.33
CA LEU A 386 -22.77 -19.33 -2.71
C LEU A 386 -23.95 -19.58 -1.77
N LEU A 387 -24.36 -18.59 -0.99
CA LEU A 387 -25.53 -18.71 -0.11
C LEU A 387 -26.81 -18.96 -0.90
N CYS A 388 -27.02 -18.25 -2.02
CA CYS A 388 -28.16 -18.50 -2.91
C CYS A 388 -28.12 -19.92 -3.49
N ALA A 389 -26.93 -20.43 -3.82
CA ALA A 389 -26.77 -21.83 -4.23
C ALA A 389 -27.15 -22.80 -3.11
N PHE A 390 -26.73 -22.55 -1.86
CA PHE A 390 -27.08 -23.40 -0.72
C PHE A 390 -28.58 -23.40 -0.41
N ILE A 391 -29.24 -22.24 -0.46
CA ILE A 391 -30.70 -22.16 -0.24
C ILE A 391 -31.45 -22.93 -1.34
N ARG A 392 -30.89 -22.97 -2.56
CA ARG A 392 -31.44 -23.72 -3.68
C ARG A 392 -31.21 -25.23 -3.53
N ALA A 393 -30.02 -25.65 -3.12
CA ALA A 393 -29.70 -27.07 -3.01
C ALA A 393 -30.53 -27.72 -1.92
N LYS A 394 -31.50 -28.52 -2.35
CA LYS A 394 -32.32 -29.34 -1.49
C LYS A 394 -31.95 -30.80 -1.70
N PRO A 395 -32.19 -31.67 -0.70
CA PRO A 395 -32.02 -33.10 -0.89
C PRO A 395 -32.91 -33.55 -2.06
N THR A 396 -32.28 -33.96 -3.15
CA THR A 396 -32.91 -34.41 -4.41
C THR A 396 -33.65 -35.75 -4.25
N SER A 397 -33.67 -36.31 -3.04
CA SER A 397 -34.25 -37.61 -2.78
C SER A 397 -35.25 -37.58 -1.63
N PHE A 398 -36.44 -38.14 -1.89
CA PHE A 398 -37.41 -38.57 -0.88
C PHE A 398 -36.80 -39.46 0.22
N LEU A 399 -35.59 -39.98 0.02
CA LEU A 399 -34.87 -40.82 0.97
C LEU A 399 -34.18 -40.02 2.11
N ASN A 400 -33.99 -38.71 1.96
CA ASN A 400 -33.26 -37.82 2.88
C ASN A 400 -34.16 -36.77 3.60
N ILE A 401 -35.48 -36.91 3.53
CA ILE A 401 -36.42 -36.01 4.21
C ILE A 401 -36.29 -36.19 5.74
N GLU A 402 -35.98 -35.10 6.45
CA GLU A 402 -35.93 -35.04 7.92
C GLU A 402 -37.34 -35.10 8.54
N ASN A 403 -37.40 -35.39 9.86
CA ASN A 403 -38.64 -35.71 10.57
C ASN A 403 -39.73 -34.63 10.52
N ASP A 404 -39.39 -33.35 10.27
CA ASP A 404 -40.36 -32.25 10.32
C ASP A 404 -41.21 -32.12 9.04
N ASP A 405 -40.69 -32.55 7.88
CA ASP A 405 -41.47 -32.68 6.62
C ASP A 405 -42.22 -34.03 6.55
N LEU A 406 -42.04 -34.89 7.57
CA LEU A 406 -42.58 -36.24 7.59
C LEU A 406 -44.10 -36.23 7.80
N ASP A 407 -44.65 -35.27 8.53
CA ASP A 407 -46.08 -35.22 8.86
C ASP A 407 -46.93 -34.77 7.67
N ASP A 408 -46.52 -33.74 6.94
CA ASP A 408 -47.17 -33.34 5.67
C ASP A 408 -47.07 -34.45 4.60
N MET A 409 -45.91 -35.11 4.50
CA MET A 409 -45.75 -36.26 3.59
C MET A 409 -46.50 -37.52 4.06
N LYS A 410 -46.67 -37.73 5.38
CA LYS A 410 -47.48 -38.83 5.93
C LYS A 410 -48.95 -38.61 5.61
N GLU A 411 -49.45 -37.39 5.78
CA GLU A 411 -50.85 -37.03 5.49
C GLU A 411 -51.14 -37.23 3.99
N VAL A 412 -50.28 -36.74 3.11
CA VAL A 412 -50.42 -36.92 1.65
C VAL A 412 -50.25 -38.38 1.23
N ALA A 413 -49.32 -39.12 1.84
CA ALA A 413 -49.17 -40.54 1.57
C ALA A 413 -50.39 -41.34 2.04
N MET A 414 -50.98 -40.99 3.19
CA MET A 414 -52.24 -41.57 3.66
C MET A 414 -53.39 -41.23 2.71
N GLU A 415 -53.53 -39.97 2.30
CA GLU A 415 -54.56 -39.53 1.35
C GLU A 415 -54.42 -40.25 0.00
N CYS A 416 -53.20 -40.41 -0.51
CA CYS A 416 -52.92 -41.13 -1.76
C CYS A 416 -53.25 -42.62 -1.65
N VAL A 417 -52.99 -43.26 -0.51
CA VAL A 417 -53.38 -44.66 -0.32
C VAL A 417 -54.90 -44.81 -0.18
N LEU A 418 -55.55 -43.90 0.54
CA LEU A 418 -56.99 -43.92 0.77
C LEU A 418 -57.80 -43.54 -0.47
N SER A 419 -57.24 -42.75 -1.39
CA SER A 419 -57.90 -42.34 -2.64
C SER A 419 -57.68 -43.31 -3.81
N CYS A 420 -56.78 -44.28 -3.69
CA CYS A 420 -56.61 -45.33 -4.68
C CYS A 420 -57.85 -46.23 -4.72
N ASP A 421 -58.71 -46.04 -5.71
CA ASP A 421 -59.88 -46.89 -5.95
C ASP A 421 -59.44 -48.32 -6.30
N HIS A 422 -59.60 -49.22 -5.32
CA HIS A 422 -59.17 -50.62 -5.41
C HIS A 422 -59.86 -51.43 -6.52
N SER A 423 -60.93 -50.89 -7.11
CA SER A 423 -61.70 -51.54 -8.17
C SER A 423 -61.10 -51.37 -9.58
N ALA A 424 -60.24 -50.38 -9.81
CA ALA A 424 -59.71 -50.03 -11.14
C ALA A 424 -58.42 -50.78 -11.57
N LEU A 425 -58.11 -51.92 -10.95
CA LEU A 425 -56.74 -52.45 -10.90
C LEU A 425 -56.56 -53.86 -11.50
N ASN A 426 -57.21 -54.18 -12.61
CA ASN A 426 -56.94 -55.41 -13.39
C ASN A 426 -55.77 -55.20 -14.37
N THR A 427 -54.56 -55.57 -13.98
CA THR A 427 -53.37 -55.52 -14.86
C THR A 427 -52.61 -56.86 -14.81
N ASP A 428 -52.08 -57.32 -15.94
CA ASP A 428 -51.48 -58.66 -16.09
C ASP A 428 -50.04 -58.80 -15.55
N SER A 429 -49.36 -57.71 -15.19
CA SER A 429 -47.98 -57.80 -14.70
C SER A 429 -47.93 -58.36 -13.26
N GLN A 430 -47.33 -59.55 -13.13
CA GLN A 430 -47.23 -60.30 -11.88
C GLN A 430 -46.60 -59.47 -10.74
N ASN A 431 -45.62 -58.63 -11.04
CA ASN A 431 -44.96 -57.77 -10.05
C ASN A 431 -45.93 -56.71 -9.48
N ILE A 432 -46.74 -56.08 -10.34
CA ILE A 432 -47.68 -55.04 -9.92
C ILE A 432 -48.86 -55.65 -9.18
N ALA A 433 -49.32 -56.84 -9.60
CA ALA A 433 -50.28 -57.61 -8.83
C ALA A 433 -49.78 -57.88 -7.40
N ARG A 434 -48.50 -58.20 -7.22
CA ARG A 434 -47.89 -58.38 -5.90
C ARG A 434 -47.77 -57.09 -5.10
N LEU A 435 -47.38 -55.97 -5.73
CA LEU A 435 -47.38 -54.66 -5.06
C LEU A 435 -48.79 -54.24 -4.61
N LYS A 436 -49.80 -54.52 -5.43
CA LYS A 436 -51.21 -54.32 -5.08
C LYS A 436 -51.63 -55.17 -3.89
N THR A 437 -51.21 -56.44 -3.84
CA THR A 437 -51.46 -57.31 -2.68
C THR A 437 -50.83 -56.74 -1.42
N ILE A 438 -49.58 -56.27 -1.49
CA ILE A 438 -48.88 -55.61 -0.36
C ILE A 438 -49.66 -54.38 0.11
N LEU A 439 -50.10 -53.50 -0.79
CA LEU A 439 -50.88 -52.32 -0.43
C LEU A 439 -52.25 -52.67 0.16
N ARG A 440 -52.90 -53.73 -0.34
CA ARG A 440 -54.22 -54.17 0.14
C ARG A 440 -54.18 -54.73 1.57
N ILE A 441 -53.12 -55.45 1.92
CA ILE A 441 -52.95 -56.02 3.28
C ILE A 441 -52.27 -55.06 4.25
N LEU A 442 -51.83 -53.89 3.77
CA LEU A 442 -51.16 -52.88 4.58
C LEU A 442 -52.14 -52.30 5.61
N LYS A 443 -51.75 -52.35 6.89
CA LYS A 443 -52.50 -51.76 8.01
C LYS A 443 -51.84 -50.47 8.47
N PHE A 444 -52.65 -49.51 8.91
CA PHE A 444 -52.20 -48.22 9.39
C PHE A 444 -52.40 -48.14 10.91
N SER A 445 -51.38 -47.65 11.63
CA SER A 445 -51.45 -47.46 13.08
C SER A 445 -50.61 -46.23 13.47
N LEU A 446 -51.15 -45.42 14.37
CA LEU A 446 -50.50 -44.21 14.87
C LEU A 446 -49.17 -44.56 15.58
N ASP A 447 -49.18 -45.56 16.47
CA ASP A 447 -48.01 -46.04 17.23
C ASP A 447 -46.81 -46.46 16.35
N ILE A 448 -47.09 -46.91 15.13
CA ILE A 448 -46.09 -47.37 14.16
C ILE A 448 -45.65 -46.20 13.28
N SER A 449 -46.56 -45.27 12.99
CA SER A 449 -46.30 -44.02 12.27
C SER A 449 -45.37 -43.08 13.05
N GLU A 450 -45.53 -43.00 14.38
CA GLU A 450 -44.59 -42.30 15.28
C GLU A 450 -43.16 -42.86 15.20
N LYS A 451 -43.01 -44.13 14.81
CA LYS A 451 -41.71 -44.79 14.64
C LYS A 451 -41.15 -44.65 13.21
N GLY A 452 -41.78 -43.85 12.37
CA GLY A 452 -41.35 -43.58 11.00
C GLY A 452 -41.82 -44.61 9.96
N TYR A 453 -42.88 -45.36 10.25
CA TYR A 453 -43.47 -46.34 9.32
C TYR A 453 -44.95 -46.04 9.11
N CYS A 454 -45.35 -45.62 7.90
CA CYS A 454 -46.74 -45.26 7.61
C CYS A 454 -47.68 -46.46 7.63
N GLY A 455 -47.20 -47.66 7.34
CA GLY A 455 -48.03 -48.86 7.37
C GLY A 455 -47.24 -50.09 7.74
N TYR A 456 -47.95 -51.16 8.04
CA TYR A 456 -47.34 -52.43 8.45
C TYR A 456 -48.13 -53.64 7.96
N ILE A 457 -47.45 -54.78 7.90
CA ILE A 457 -48.02 -56.09 7.54
C ILE A 457 -47.63 -57.08 8.64
N LEU A 458 -48.52 -58.02 8.98
CA LEU A 458 -48.20 -59.11 9.90
C LEU A 458 -47.37 -60.18 9.19
N VAL A 459 -46.39 -60.77 9.87
CA VAL A 459 -45.57 -61.84 9.27
C VAL A 459 -46.42 -63.05 8.86
N SER A 460 -47.51 -63.35 9.57
CA SER A 460 -48.46 -64.40 9.16
C SER A 460 -49.11 -64.12 7.80
N GLU A 461 -49.39 -62.85 7.48
CA GLU A 461 -49.97 -62.45 6.19
C GLU A 461 -48.91 -62.56 5.09
N VAL A 462 -47.63 -62.32 5.40
CA VAL A 462 -46.54 -62.53 4.43
C VAL A 462 -46.46 -63.98 3.98
N ASP A 463 -46.59 -64.92 4.92
CA ASP A 463 -46.57 -66.36 4.64
C ASP A 463 -47.79 -66.77 3.82
N GLU A 464 -48.98 -66.27 4.18
CA GLU A 464 -50.24 -66.53 3.48
C GLU A 464 -50.21 -66.07 2.02
N TYR A 465 -49.69 -64.87 1.74
CA TYR A 465 -49.64 -64.28 0.40
C TYR A 465 -48.33 -64.56 -0.36
N THR A 466 -47.39 -65.33 0.22
CA THR A 466 -46.10 -65.72 -0.39
C THR A 466 -45.23 -64.53 -0.84
N LEU A 467 -45.18 -63.46 -0.03
CA LEU A 467 -44.54 -62.16 -0.36
C LEU A 467 -43.05 -62.07 0.02
N HIS A 468 -42.38 -63.21 0.28
CA HIS A 468 -41.02 -63.25 0.83
C HIS A 468 -39.98 -62.58 -0.08
N LYS A 469 -40.13 -62.69 -1.40
CA LYS A 469 -39.16 -62.15 -2.37
C LYS A 469 -39.21 -60.63 -2.43
N GLU A 470 -40.41 -60.08 -2.50
CA GLU A 470 -40.67 -58.64 -2.53
C GLU A 470 -40.19 -57.98 -1.23
N LEU A 471 -40.48 -58.62 -0.10
CA LEU A 471 -39.99 -58.15 1.19
C LEU A 471 -38.48 -58.22 1.32
N GLY A 472 -37.83 -59.24 0.75
CA GLY A 472 -36.38 -59.29 0.64
C GLY A 472 -35.79 -58.07 -0.08
N LEU A 473 -36.44 -57.63 -1.16
CA LEU A 473 -36.08 -56.41 -1.89
C LEU A 473 -36.34 -55.15 -1.05
N PHE A 474 -37.49 -55.04 -0.40
CA PHE A 474 -37.78 -53.90 0.47
C PHE A 474 -36.82 -53.84 1.68
N PHE A 475 -36.35 -54.97 2.20
CA PHE A 475 -35.34 -55.01 3.25
C PHE A 475 -33.97 -54.60 2.74
N SER A 476 -33.53 -55.08 1.56
CA SER A 476 -32.23 -54.71 1.00
C SER A 476 -32.15 -53.21 0.69
N LEU A 477 -33.26 -52.61 0.27
CA LEU A 477 -33.40 -51.16 0.03
C LEU A 477 -33.71 -50.35 1.30
N LYS A 478 -33.79 -50.99 2.48
CA LYS A 478 -34.17 -50.35 3.76
C LYS A 478 -35.53 -49.64 3.70
N LEU A 479 -36.43 -50.07 2.83
CA LEU A 479 -37.78 -49.54 2.64
C LEU A 479 -38.78 -50.16 3.63
N ALA A 480 -38.50 -51.36 4.11
CA ALA A 480 -39.23 -52.03 5.19
C ALA A 480 -38.29 -52.43 6.34
N ARG A 481 -38.83 -52.67 7.54
CA ARG A 481 -38.07 -53.23 8.68
C ARG A 481 -38.98 -54.09 9.56
N PRO A 482 -38.50 -55.24 10.09
CA PRO A 482 -39.24 -55.95 11.12
C PRO A 482 -39.33 -55.13 12.41
N LEU A 483 -40.53 -55.04 12.98
CA LEU A 483 -40.90 -54.35 14.22
C LEU A 483 -41.47 -55.37 15.23
N LYS A 484 -41.48 -55.00 16.54
CA LYS A 484 -42.03 -55.77 17.68
C LYS A 484 -41.85 -57.30 17.59
N ASN A 485 -40.83 -57.87 18.22
CA ASN A 485 -40.56 -59.32 18.25
C ASN A 485 -40.57 -60.03 16.87
N LYS A 486 -40.37 -59.29 15.77
CA LYS A 486 -40.44 -59.78 14.39
C LYS A 486 -41.83 -60.30 13.98
N THR A 487 -42.90 -59.91 14.65
CA THR A 487 -44.27 -60.30 14.25
C THR A 487 -44.89 -59.33 13.24
N ILE A 488 -44.32 -58.13 13.13
CA ILE A 488 -44.80 -57.05 12.27
C ILE A 488 -43.66 -56.60 11.34
N ILE A 489 -43.98 -56.26 10.10
CA ILE A 489 -43.07 -55.59 9.17
C ILE A 489 -43.60 -54.19 8.90
N GLY A 490 -42.88 -53.16 9.33
CA GLY A 490 -43.20 -51.78 9.04
C GLY A 490 -42.65 -51.34 7.69
N PHE A 491 -43.46 -50.66 6.90
CA PHE A 491 -43.09 -50.01 5.65
C PHE A 491 -42.93 -48.51 5.87
N ARG A 492 -41.81 -47.96 5.40
CA ARG A 492 -41.60 -46.52 5.41
C ARG A 492 -42.53 -45.85 4.39
N THR A 493 -42.90 -44.60 4.63
CA THR A 493 -43.74 -43.76 3.73
C THR A 493 -43.29 -43.85 2.28
N ARG A 494 -41.97 -43.73 2.06
CA ARG A 494 -41.31 -43.85 0.76
C ARG A 494 -41.55 -45.15 0.02
N ALA A 495 -41.67 -46.27 0.73
CA ALA A 495 -41.94 -47.57 0.12
C ALA A 495 -43.36 -47.59 -0.47
N ILE A 496 -44.30 -47.05 0.30
CA ILE A 496 -45.72 -46.97 -0.06
C ILE A 496 -45.92 -46.04 -1.26
N LEU A 497 -45.34 -44.84 -1.21
CA LEU A 497 -45.40 -43.88 -2.33
C LEU A 497 -44.79 -44.45 -3.61
N TRP A 498 -43.65 -45.14 -3.51
CA TRP A 498 -43.05 -45.82 -4.65
C TRP A 498 -43.97 -46.91 -5.23
N MET A 499 -44.57 -47.75 -4.38
CA MET A 499 -45.53 -48.78 -4.82
C MET A 499 -46.74 -48.17 -5.52
N CYS A 500 -47.32 -47.10 -4.99
CA CYS A 500 -48.43 -46.38 -5.61
C CYS A 500 -48.01 -45.80 -6.98
N SER A 501 -46.82 -45.19 -7.08
CA SER A 501 -46.30 -44.66 -8.34
C SER A 501 -46.13 -45.73 -9.42
N GLN A 502 -45.60 -46.91 -9.08
CA GLN A 502 -45.43 -48.02 -10.04
C GLN A 502 -46.79 -48.53 -10.54
N ILE A 503 -47.79 -48.60 -9.67
CA ILE A 503 -49.15 -49.02 -10.02
C ILE A 503 -49.80 -48.03 -10.99
N VAL A 504 -49.65 -46.73 -10.73
CA VAL A 504 -50.18 -45.65 -11.59
C VAL A 504 -49.46 -45.60 -12.95
N ALA A 505 -48.15 -45.83 -12.98
CA ALA A 505 -47.39 -45.84 -14.22
C ALA A 505 -47.88 -46.96 -15.17
N GLU A 506 -48.22 -48.12 -14.63
CA GLU A 506 -48.72 -49.24 -15.42
C GLU A 506 -50.15 -49.06 -15.89
N SER A 507 -51.05 -48.52 -15.06
CA SER A 507 -52.42 -48.24 -15.51
C SER A 507 -52.46 -47.27 -16.69
N ARG A 508 -51.51 -46.32 -16.74
CA ARG A 508 -51.30 -45.43 -17.90
C ARG A 508 -50.74 -46.17 -19.13
N SER A 509 -49.90 -47.18 -18.94
CA SER A 509 -49.34 -47.97 -20.04
C SER A 509 -50.42 -48.75 -20.77
N ASP A 510 -51.41 -49.28 -20.05
CA ASP A 510 -52.54 -50.00 -20.63
C ASP A 510 -53.57 -49.06 -21.29
N GLU A 511 -53.87 -47.89 -20.71
CA GLU A 511 -54.68 -46.84 -21.39
C GLU A 511 -53.98 -46.34 -22.68
N SER A 512 -52.65 -46.26 -22.69
CA SER A 512 -51.89 -45.88 -23.88
C SER A 512 -51.92 -46.97 -24.96
N LYS A 513 -51.93 -48.26 -24.60
CA LYS A 513 -52.07 -49.36 -25.58
C LYS A 513 -53.48 -49.43 -26.17
N GLU A 514 -54.51 -49.08 -25.41
CA GLU A 514 -55.88 -48.98 -25.92
C GLU A 514 -56.04 -47.78 -26.87
N ASN A 515 -55.42 -46.64 -26.58
CA ASN A 515 -55.43 -45.48 -27.48
C ASN A 515 -54.48 -45.64 -28.69
N VAL A 516 -53.35 -46.35 -28.54
CA VAL A 516 -52.43 -46.63 -29.66
C VAL A 516 -53.01 -47.65 -30.64
N LYS A 517 -53.97 -48.49 -30.24
CA LYS A 517 -54.76 -49.29 -31.20
C LYS A 517 -55.70 -48.47 -32.08
N HIS A 518 -55.96 -47.21 -31.74
CA HIS A 518 -56.73 -46.30 -32.58
C HIS A 518 -55.88 -45.30 -33.37
N ASP A 519 -54.59 -45.14 -33.02
CA ASP A 519 -53.66 -44.17 -33.63
C ASP A 519 -52.26 -44.76 -33.95
N THR A 520 -52.18 -45.99 -34.49
CA THR A 520 -50.93 -46.45 -35.13
C THR A 520 -50.73 -45.77 -36.47
N ASN A 521 -50.17 -44.55 -36.45
CA ASN A 521 -49.35 -44.06 -37.57
C ASN A 521 -48.30 -42.97 -37.27
N ILE A 522 -47.96 -42.64 -36.01
CA ILE A 522 -47.10 -41.46 -35.75
C ILE A 522 -45.79 -41.69 -34.96
N PHE A 523 -45.53 -42.83 -34.30
CA PHE A 523 -44.39 -42.94 -33.36
C PHE A 523 -43.21 -43.86 -33.74
N THR A 524 -42.85 -43.96 -35.02
CA THR A 524 -41.64 -44.68 -35.50
C THR A 524 -40.35 -43.83 -35.56
N GLN A 525 -40.22 -42.73 -34.81
CA GLN A 525 -39.08 -41.80 -35.00
C GLN A 525 -38.28 -41.32 -33.77
N PHE A 526 -38.34 -41.96 -32.60
CA PHE A 526 -37.49 -41.56 -31.46
C PHE A 526 -36.65 -42.69 -30.82
N GLY A 527 -36.27 -43.69 -31.62
CA GLY A 527 -35.47 -44.84 -31.17
C GLY A 527 -34.12 -44.98 -31.88
N ARG A 528 -33.34 -43.90 -32.04
CA ARG A 528 -31.93 -43.95 -32.48
C ARG A 528 -31.10 -42.82 -31.86
N SER A 529 -30.86 -42.89 -30.55
CA SER A 529 -29.61 -42.43 -29.89
C SER A 529 -29.72 -42.61 -28.37
N ALA A 530 -29.36 -43.80 -27.90
CA ALA A 530 -28.84 -44.05 -26.56
C ALA A 530 -27.83 -45.20 -26.69
#